data_AF-A0A4Y9AGX0-F1
#
_entry.id   AF-A0A4Y9AGX0-F1
#
_cell.length_a   1.000
_cell.length_b   1.000
_cell.length_c   1.000
_cell.angle_alpha   90.00
_cell.angle_beta   90.00
_cell.angle_gamma   90.00
#
_symmetry.space_group_name_H-M   'P 1'
#
loop_
_entity.id
_entity.type
_entity.pdbx_description
1 polymer ?
#
loop_
_entity_poly.entity_id
_entity_poly.type
_entity_poly.pdbx_seq_one_letter_code
_entity_poly.pdbx_strand_id
1 'polypeptide(L)'
;MNRPLPLTELQLAVEEFTVVFDKGSNTKKNFAEMDASEVPYVASLSPAYHEDLLNIPISDYTQLDVGEKKVSCYLAKKEVWGKEKSLVLYVSERLRAGQIHGLYQALSKKNSNCRNSRIN
;
A
#
# COMPACT_ATOMS: atom_id res chain seq x y z
N MET A 1 -16.31 -22.40 -24.21
CA MET A 1 -15.79 -21.23 -23.47
C MET A 1 -16.02 -21.49 -21.99
N ASN A 2 -14.97 -21.62 -21.18
CA ASN A 2 -15.12 -21.71 -19.72
C ASN A 2 -15.43 -20.32 -19.18
N ARG A 3 -16.68 -20.10 -18.74
CA ARG A 3 -17.03 -18.93 -17.95
C ARG A 3 -16.42 -19.12 -16.56
N PRO A 4 -15.74 -18.11 -15.97
CA PRO A 4 -15.33 -18.20 -14.58
C PRO A 4 -16.58 -18.40 -13.70
N LEU A 5 -16.49 -19.34 -12.76
CA LEU A 5 -17.56 -19.61 -11.81
C LEU A 5 -17.83 -18.34 -10.98
N PRO A 6 -19.09 -17.96 -10.75
CA PRO A 6 -19.42 -16.89 -9.81
C PRO A 6 -18.93 -17.28 -8.40
N LEU A 7 -18.59 -16.28 -7.58
CA LEU A 7 -18.06 -16.50 -6.22
C LEU A 7 -18.96 -17.40 -5.37
N THR A 8 -20.27 -17.33 -5.58
CA THR A 8 -21.28 -18.14 -4.90
C THR A 8 -21.19 -19.64 -5.20
N GLU A 9 -20.56 -20.02 -6.32
CA GLU A 9 -20.39 -21.42 -6.73
C GLU A 9 -19.07 -22.03 -6.24
N LEU A 10 -18.19 -21.26 -5.58
CA LEU A 10 -16.88 -21.74 -5.15
C LEU A 10 -16.91 -22.66 -3.91
N GLN A 11 -18.05 -22.83 -3.22
CA GLN A 11 -18.21 -23.71 -2.05
C GLN A 11 -17.13 -23.52 -0.96
N LEU A 12 -16.56 -22.33 -0.87
CA LEU A 12 -15.59 -21.95 0.15
C LEU A 12 -16.30 -21.24 1.29
N ALA A 13 -15.79 -21.43 2.51
CA ALA A 13 -16.23 -20.68 3.68
C ALA A 13 -15.77 -19.22 3.59
N VAL A 14 -16.44 -18.33 4.31
CA VAL A 14 -16.19 -16.88 4.23
C VAL A 14 -14.77 -16.53 4.66
N GLU A 15 -14.22 -17.30 5.60
CA GLU A 15 -12.90 -17.14 6.18
C GLU A 15 -11.78 -17.60 5.23
N GLU A 16 -12.12 -18.36 4.20
CA GLU A 16 -11.18 -18.80 3.16
C GLU A 16 -10.96 -17.71 2.09
N PHE A 17 -11.78 -16.66 2.09
CA PHE A 17 -11.60 -15.51 1.23
C PHE A 17 -10.80 -14.42 1.93
N THR A 18 -9.82 -13.85 1.24
CA THR A 18 -9.17 -12.60 1.68
C THR A 18 -9.45 -11.51 0.68
N VAL A 19 -10.10 -10.44 1.13
CA VAL A 19 -10.39 -9.28 0.28
C VAL A 19 -9.16 -8.37 0.25
N VAL A 20 -8.65 -8.11 -0.96
CA VAL A 20 -7.53 -7.18 -1.15
C VAL A 20 -8.04 -5.93 -1.87
N PHE A 21 -7.86 -4.77 -1.27
CA PHE A 21 -8.28 -3.50 -1.89
C PHE A 21 -7.21 -2.42 -1.81
N ASP A 22 -7.27 -1.52 -2.79
CA ASP A 22 -6.31 -0.45 -2.99
C ASP A 22 -6.55 0.75 -2.07
N LYS A 23 -5.62 1.71 -2.09
CA LYS A 23 -5.71 2.93 -1.28
C LYS A 23 -6.99 3.74 -1.57
N GLY A 24 -7.48 3.74 -2.81
CA GLY A 24 -8.68 4.48 -3.22
C GLY A 24 -9.93 4.03 -2.47
N SER A 25 -9.94 2.79 -1.98
CA SER A 25 -11.06 2.17 -1.27
C SER A 25 -11.00 2.35 0.26
N ASN A 26 -10.04 3.12 0.78
CA ASN A 26 -9.82 3.31 2.21
C ASN A 26 -10.75 4.37 2.83
N THR A 27 -12.02 4.05 3.02
CA THR A 27 -12.95 4.91 3.77
C THR A 27 -13.21 4.34 5.17
N LYS A 28 -13.46 5.22 6.15
CA LYS A 28 -13.84 4.77 7.51
C LYS A 28 -15.07 3.85 7.50
N LYS A 29 -16.01 4.11 6.58
CA LYS A 29 -17.21 3.29 6.39
C LYS A 29 -16.85 1.87 5.94
N ASN A 30 -16.00 1.75 4.91
CA ASN A 30 -15.59 0.44 4.40
C ASN A 30 -14.88 -0.37 5.48
N PHE A 31 -13.98 0.25 6.24
CA PHE A 31 -13.31 -0.46 7.33
C PHE A 31 -14.27 -0.86 8.45
N ALA A 32 -15.25 -0.03 8.80
CA ALA A 32 -16.27 -0.39 9.78
C ALA A 32 -17.13 -1.59 9.33
N GLU A 33 -17.49 -1.65 8.04
CA GLU A 33 -18.21 -2.79 7.45
C GLU A 33 -17.34 -4.06 7.44
N MET A 34 -16.09 -3.96 6.98
CA MET A 34 -15.15 -5.08 7.01
C MET A 34 -14.87 -5.57 8.43
N ASP A 35 -14.78 -4.65 9.39
CA ASP A 35 -14.55 -4.94 10.80
C ASP A 35 -15.74 -5.57 11.53
N ALA A 36 -16.95 -5.38 10.97
CA ALA A 36 -18.16 -6.07 11.40
C ALA A 36 -18.36 -7.40 10.66
N SER A 37 -17.67 -7.60 9.54
CA SER A 37 -17.65 -8.86 8.79
C SER A 37 -16.66 -9.86 9.39
N GLU A 38 -16.86 -11.15 9.12
CA GLU A 38 -15.90 -12.21 9.44
C GLU A 38 -14.85 -12.40 8.32
N VAL A 39 -14.84 -11.52 7.31
CA VAL A 39 -14.00 -11.66 6.11
C VAL A 39 -12.59 -11.10 6.36
N PRO A 40 -11.52 -11.91 6.26
CA PRO A 40 -10.15 -11.44 6.25
C PRO A 40 -9.89 -10.42 5.14
N TYR A 41 -9.03 -9.44 5.40
CA TYR A 41 -8.70 -8.45 4.39
C TYR A 41 -7.26 -7.95 4.46
N VAL A 42 -6.76 -7.46 3.32
CA VAL A 42 -5.50 -6.75 3.19
C VAL A 42 -5.76 -5.43 2.48
N ALA A 43 -5.34 -4.34 3.10
CA ALA A 43 -5.49 -3.00 2.55
C ALA A 43 -4.16 -2.25 2.63
N SER A 44 -3.94 -1.35 1.68
CA SER A 44 -2.82 -0.42 1.78
C SER A 44 -3.10 0.66 2.83
N LEU A 45 -2.07 1.19 3.49
CA LEU A 45 -2.20 2.32 4.41
C LEU A 45 -1.41 3.51 3.86
N SER A 46 -1.99 4.71 3.90
CA SER A 46 -1.31 5.90 3.40
C SER A 46 -0.27 6.38 4.41
N PRO A 47 1.04 6.39 4.09
CA PRO A 47 2.07 6.80 5.03
C PRO A 47 1.98 8.29 5.41
N ALA A 48 1.31 9.11 4.58
CA ALA A 48 1.16 10.55 4.79
C ALA A 48 0.51 10.95 6.14
N TYR A 49 -0.21 10.03 6.80
CA TYR A 49 -0.87 10.28 8.08
C TYR A 49 -0.19 9.54 9.26
N HIS A 50 0.96 8.91 9.01
CA HIS A 50 1.65 8.05 9.96
C HIS A 50 3.16 8.31 9.89
N GLU A 51 3.57 9.52 10.27
CA GLU A 51 4.98 9.93 10.29
C GLU A 51 5.85 9.04 11.18
N ASP A 52 5.26 8.53 12.27
CA ASP A 52 5.92 7.56 13.16
C ASP A 52 6.35 6.29 12.42
N LEU A 53 5.52 5.80 11.49
CA LEU A 53 5.84 4.64 10.66
C LEU A 53 6.92 4.94 9.62
N LEU A 54 6.98 6.19 9.14
CA LEU A 54 7.99 6.65 8.19
C LEU A 54 9.37 6.86 8.83
N ASN A 55 9.40 7.16 10.12
CA ASN A 55 10.64 7.41 10.85
C ASN A 55 11.36 6.14 11.32
N ILE A 56 10.77 4.96 11.10
CA ILE A 56 11.41 3.68 11.41
C ILE A 56 12.60 3.49 10.46
N PRO A 57 13.83 3.39 10.98
CA PRO A 57 15.01 3.30 10.13
C PRO A 57 15.04 1.94 9.42
N ILE A 58 15.51 1.93 8.17
CA ILE A 58 15.60 0.73 7.34
C ILE A 58 16.51 -0.35 7.99
N SER A 59 17.45 0.06 8.85
CA SER A 59 18.29 -0.86 9.64
C SER A 59 17.49 -1.82 10.52
N ASP A 60 16.29 -1.42 10.92
CA ASP A 60 15.44 -2.19 11.83
C ASP A 60 14.56 -3.19 11.07
N TYR A 61 14.59 -3.14 9.74
CA TYR A 61 13.82 -4.03 8.89
C TYR A 61 14.50 -5.39 8.80
N THR A 62 13.70 -6.44 8.88
CA THR A 62 14.17 -7.82 8.71
C THR A 62 14.05 -8.23 7.25
N GLN A 63 15.10 -8.85 6.70
CA GLN A 63 15.04 -9.46 5.38
C GLN A 63 14.24 -10.76 5.43
N LEU A 64 13.21 -10.85 4.61
CA LEU A 64 12.42 -12.06 4.41
C LEU A 64 12.53 -12.54 2.96
N ASP A 65 12.55 -13.86 2.78
CA ASP A 65 12.42 -14.49 1.47
C ASP A 65 10.94 -14.63 1.12
N VAL A 66 10.50 -13.94 0.06
CA VAL A 66 9.13 -13.97 -0.46
C VAL A 66 9.18 -14.54 -1.88
N GLY A 67 9.00 -15.86 -1.97
CA GLY A 67 9.27 -16.60 -3.21
C GLY A 67 10.75 -16.50 -3.58
N GLU A 68 11.04 -16.00 -4.77
CA GLU A 68 12.41 -15.83 -5.26
C GLU A 68 13.04 -14.46 -4.89
N LYS A 69 12.33 -13.62 -4.14
CA LYS A 69 12.75 -12.24 -3.86
C LYS A 69 13.06 -12.05 -2.37
N LYS A 70 14.15 -11.33 -2.10
CA LYS A 70 14.44 -10.80 -0.76
C LYS A 70 13.73 -9.46 -0.59
N VAL A 71 12.90 -9.37 0.44
CA VAL A 71 12.16 -8.16 0.78
C VAL A 71 12.50 -7.77 2.22
N SER A 72 13.01 -6.54 2.40
CA SER A 72 13.16 -5.96 3.73
C SER A 72 11.80 -5.47 4.21
N CYS A 73 11.36 -5.95 5.35
CA CYS A 73 10.08 -5.56 5.94
C CYS A 73 10.16 -5.30 7.45
N TYR A 74 9.20 -4.55 7.95
CA TYR A 74 9.01 -4.28 9.37
C TYR A 74 7.55 -4.59 9.74
N LEU A 75 7.36 -5.39 10.79
CA LEU A 75 6.05 -5.73 11.31
C LEU A 75 5.73 -4.83 12.50
N ALA A 76 4.59 -4.15 12.45
CA ALA A 76 4.09 -3.32 13.52
C ALA A 76 2.66 -3.70 13.90
N LYS A 77 2.25 -3.36 15.12
CA LYS A 77 0.85 -3.32 15.52
C LYS A 77 0.49 -1.89 15.89
N LYS A 78 -0.63 -1.39 15.37
CA LYS A 78 -1.07 -0.01 15.61
C LYS A 78 -2.58 0.09 15.52
N GLU A 79 -3.17 1.00 16.27
CA GLU A 79 -4.57 1.36 16.09
C GLU A 79 -4.75 2.13 14.77
N VAL A 80 -5.58 1.58 13.88
CA VAL A 80 -5.95 2.23 12.62
C VAL A 80 -7.47 2.10 12.47
N TRP A 81 -8.14 3.24 12.25
CA TRP A 81 -9.60 3.34 12.16
C TRP A 81 -10.35 2.77 13.38
N GLY A 82 -9.78 2.90 14.58
CA GLY A 82 -10.44 2.54 15.85
C GLY A 82 -10.32 1.06 16.24
N LYS A 83 -9.46 0.29 15.57
CA LYS A 83 -9.10 -1.08 15.95
C LYS A 83 -7.59 -1.31 15.81
N GLU A 84 -7.03 -2.19 16.64
CA GLU A 84 -5.65 -2.64 16.48
C GLU A 84 -5.51 -3.45 15.18
N LYS A 85 -4.52 -3.10 14.35
CA LYS A 85 -4.20 -3.77 13.09
C LYS A 85 -2.74 -4.15 13.04
N SER A 86 -2.46 -5.29 12.43
CA SER A 86 -1.10 -5.67 12.02
C SER A 86 -0.74 -4.93 10.73
N LEU A 87 0.41 -4.28 10.72
CA LEU A 87 0.93 -3.50 9.60
C LEU A 87 2.24 -4.11 9.13
N VAL A 88 2.36 -4.28 7.81
CA VAL A 88 3.61 -4.69 7.17
C VAL A 88 4.13 -3.52 6.36
N LEU A 89 5.27 -2.98 6.78
CA LEU A 89 6.00 -1.95 6.05
C LEU A 89 7.06 -2.65 5.22
N TYR A 90 7.22 -2.24 3.97
CA TYR A 90 8.29 -2.73 3.11
C TYR A 90 8.72 -1.63 2.15
N VAL A 91 9.98 -1.68 1.73
CA VAL A 91 10.53 -0.74 0.75
C VAL A 91 10.59 -1.41 -0.61
N SER A 92 9.87 -0.88 -1.59
CA SER A 92 9.99 -1.30 -2.98
C SER A 92 11.02 -0.44 -3.71
N GLU A 93 12.22 -0.98 -3.92
CA GLU A 93 13.30 -0.25 -4.61
C GLU A 93 12.90 0.18 -6.03
N ARG A 94 12.13 -0.67 -6.73
CA ARG A 94 11.60 -0.33 -8.06
C ARG A 94 10.67 0.88 -8.02
N LEU A 95 9.74 0.93 -7.06
CA LEU A 95 8.82 2.05 -6.92
C LEU A 95 9.56 3.32 -6.50
N ARG A 96 10.49 3.20 -5.54
CA ARG A 96 11.34 4.29 -5.06
C ARG A 96 12.14 4.92 -6.21
N ALA A 97 12.81 4.10 -7.02
CA ALA A 97 13.55 4.59 -8.19
C ALA A 97 12.64 5.31 -9.19
N GLY A 98 11.45 4.77 -9.45
CA GLY A 98 10.45 5.41 -10.32
C GLY A 98 9.97 6.77 -9.78
N GLN A 99 9.72 6.87 -8.47
CA GLN A 99 9.30 8.12 -7.82
C GLN A 99 10.40 9.19 -7.88
N ILE A 100 11.66 8.81 -7.62
CA ILE A 100 12.83 9.71 -7.74
C ILE A 100 12.94 10.23 -9.18
N HIS A 101 12.88 9.33 -10.16
CA HIS A 101 12.96 9.71 -11.56
C HIS A 101 11.81 10.65 -11.97
N GLY A 102 10.59 10.36 -11.55
CA GLY A 102 9.43 11.22 -11.81
C GLY A 102 9.58 12.61 -11.19
N LEU A 103 10.13 12.70 -9.98
CA LEU A 103 10.41 13.98 -9.32
C LEU A 103 11.42 14.82 -10.12
N TYR A 104 12.53 14.22 -10.55
CA TYR A 104 13.52 14.92 -11.38
C TYR A 104 12.94 15.42 -12.71
N GLN A 105 12.10 14.62 -13.36
CA GLN A 105 11.41 15.04 -14.58
C GLN A 105 10.47 16.24 -14.32
N ALA A 106 9.70 16.20 -13.24
CA ALA A 106 8.81 17.30 -12.86
C ALA A 106 9.58 18.60 -12.57
N LEU A 107 10.72 18.50 -11.87
CA LEU A 107 11.61 19.64 -11.60
C LEU A 107 12.20 20.21 -12.89
N SER A 108 12.71 19.35 -13.78
CA SER A 108 13.26 19.77 -15.08
C SER A 108 12.22 20.52 -15.92
N LYS A 109 11.01 19.98 -16.02
CA LYS A 109 9.90 20.61 -16.77
C LYS A 109 9.54 21.98 -16.20
N LYS A 110 9.47 22.11 -14.87
CA LYS A 110 9.15 23.38 -14.20
C LYS A 110 10.25 24.42 -14.38
N ASN A 111 11.52 24.02 -14.30
CA ASN A 111 12.66 24.90 -14.55
C ASN A 111 12.69 25.43 -15.99
N SER A 112 12.44 24.57 -16.98
CA SER A 112 12.36 25.00 -18.39
C SER A 112 11.21 25.97 -18.64
N ASN A 113 10.04 25.72 -18.04
CA ASN A 113 8.89 26.62 -18.13
C ASN A 113 9.17 27.99 -17.49
N CYS A 114 9.79 28.03 -16.30
CA CYS A 114 10.19 29.28 -15.65
C CYS A 114 11.27 30.05 -16.43
N ARG A 115 12.14 29.34 -17.15
CA ARG A 115 13.14 29.97 -18.01
C ARG A 115 12.49 30.62 -19.23
N ASN A 116 11.56 29.92 -19.89
CA ASN A 116 10.82 30.47 -21.02
C ASN A 116 9.87 31.62 -20.64
N SER A 117 9.31 31.61 -19.42
CA SER A 117 8.43 32.70 -18.95
C SER A 117 9.17 33.96 -18.48
N ARG A 118 10.52 33.94 -18.37
CA ARG A 118 11.35 35.12 -18.07
C ARG A 118 11.93 35.78 -19.32
N ILE A 119 11.77 35.15 -20.49
CA ILE A 119 12.31 35.61 -21.78
C ILE A 119 11.19 36.20 -22.65
N ASN A 120 9.95 36.25 -22.14
CA ASN A 120 8.80 36.93 -22.74
C ASN A 120 8.39 38.13 -21.88
#